data_AF-A0A3D0P2J9-F1
#
_entry.id   AF-A0A3D0P2J9-F1
#
_cell.length_a   1.000
_cell.length_b   1.000
_cell.length_c   1.000
_cell.angle_alpha   90.00
_cell.angle_beta   90.00
_cell.angle_gamma   90.00
#
_symmetry.space_group_name_H-M   'P 1'
#
loop_
_entity.id
_entity.type
_entity.pdbx_description
1 polymer ?
#
loop_
_entity_poly.entity_id
_entity_poly.type
_entity_poly.pdbx_seq_one_letter_code
_entity_poly.pdbx_strand_id
1 'polypeptide(L)'
;MGALLQPTEGFAKRWMAKTSFKANIAGLLFSLIGQHYYLTLRHSVKKQNLEPQIRQYTEKNLRAWSEEQNKNSFRAKLFKPIRPFVERMAKWLNKKAAKAQKSK
;
A
#
# COMPACT_ATOMS: atom_id res chain seq x y z
N MET A 1 -5.36 -0.35 -19.14
CA MET A 1 -4.68 0.96 -19.11
C MET A 1 -5.69 2.05 -19.48
N GLY A 2 -6.56 2.43 -18.55
CA GLY A 2 -7.71 3.28 -18.86
C GLY A 2 -8.45 3.67 -17.59
N ALA A 3 -7.84 4.58 -16.81
CA ALA A 3 -8.49 5.34 -15.75
C ALA A 3 -7.59 6.52 -15.35
N LEU A 4 -7.03 7.23 -16.33
CA LEU A 4 -6.65 8.62 -16.10
C LEU A 4 -7.97 9.39 -16.11
N LEU A 5 -8.62 9.41 -14.93
CA LEU A 5 -9.79 10.21 -14.54
C LEU A 5 -10.64 10.76 -15.69
N GLN A 6 -11.83 10.20 -15.89
CA GLN A 6 -12.82 10.84 -16.75
C GLN A 6 -13.06 12.29 -16.23
N PRO A 7 -13.09 13.30 -17.13
CA PRO A 7 -13.14 14.72 -16.73
C PRO A 7 -14.35 15.10 -15.85
N THR A 8 -15.36 14.23 -15.77
CA THR A 8 -16.64 14.41 -15.06
C THR A 8 -16.59 14.02 -13.57
N GLU A 9 -15.45 13.58 -13.06
CA GLU A 9 -15.36 13.15 -11.66
C GLU A 9 -15.09 14.32 -10.70
N GLY A 10 -15.95 14.48 -9.69
CA GLY A 10 -15.91 15.58 -8.72
C GLY A 10 -14.59 15.72 -7.95
N PHE A 11 -14.39 16.89 -7.31
CA PHE A 11 -13.14 17.31 -6.65
C PHE A 11 -12.51 16.22 -5.75
N ALA A 12 -13.33 15.53 -4.96
CA ALA A 12 -12.89 14.45 -4.07
C ALA A 12 -12.26 13.26 -4.81
N LYS A 13 -12.86 12.83 -5.94
CA LYS A 13 -12.32 11.74 -6.76
C LYS A 13 -11.00 12.13 -7.40
N ARG A 14 -10.90 13.36 -7.91
CA ARG A 14 -9.64 13.90 -8.48
C ARG A 14 -8.54 13.98 -7.42
N TRP A 15 -8.87 14.37 -6.20
CA TRP A 15 -7.92 14.41 -5.08
C TRP A 15 -7.47 13.00 -4.64
N MET A 16 -8.40 12.04 -4.55
CA MET A 16 -8.09 10.64 -4.24
C MET A 16 -7.22 9.99 -5.33
N ALA A 17 -7.51 10.24 -6.60
CA ALA A 17 -6.70 9.70 -7.68
C ALA A 17 -5.28 10.28 -7.70
N LYS A 18 -5.10 11.59 -7.44
CA LYS A 18 -3.78 12.21 -7.32
C LYS A 18 -2.96 11.61 -6.17
N THR A 19 -3.59 11.36 -5.03
CA THR A 19 -2.91 10.77 -3.86
C THR A 19 -2.60 9.28 -4.09
N SER A 20 -3.53 8.53 -4.67
CA SER A 20 -3.34 7.13 -5.08
C SER A 20 -2.21 6.98 -6.11
N PHE A 21 -2.13 7.89 -7.08
CA PHE A 21 -1.08 7.87 -8.11
C PHE A 21 0.33 7.91 -7.53
N LYS A 22 0.58 8.80 -6.55
CA LYS A 22 1.88 8.87 -5.86
C LYS A 22 2.22 7.56 -5.15
N ALA A 23 1.25 6.96 -4.46
CA ALA A 23 1.44 5.69 -3.78
C ALA A 23 1.71 4.53 -4.75
N ASN A 24 1.00 4.50 -5.89
CA ASN A 24 1.20 3.49 -6.92
C ASN A 24 2.59 3.60 -7.57
N ILE A 25 3.07 4.81 -7.86
CA ILE A 25 4.44 5.01 -8.35
C ILE A 25 5.46 4.52 -7.34
N ALA A 26 5.32 4.91 -6.06
CA ALA A 26 6.22 4.44 -5.01
C ALA A 26 6.23 2.90 -4.92
N GLY A 27 5.06 2.27 -5.01
CA GLY A 27 4.94 0.80 -5.04
C GLY A 27 5.64 0.16 -6.24
N LEU A 28 5.49 0.74 -7.43
CA LEU A 28 6.19 0.25 -8.63
C LEU A 28 7.71 0.38 -8.51
N LEU A 29 8.20 1.52 -8.02
CA LEU A 29 9.63 1.75 -7.81
C LEU A 29 10.20 0.75 -6.80
N PHE A 30 9.56 0.58 -5.63
CA PHE A 30 10.02 -0.38 -4.63
C PHE A 30 9.93 -1.83 -5.09
N SER A 31 8.93 -2.17 -5.92
CA SER A 31 8.84 -3.49 -6.55
C SER A 31 9.99 -3.73 -7.52
N LEU A 32 10.32 -2.75 -8.36
CA LEU A 32 11.43 -2.86 -9.31
C LEU A 32 12.77 -2.98 -8.59
N ILE A 33 12.99 -2.15 -7.55
CA ILE A 33 14.18 -2.23 -6.70
C ILE A 33 14.26 -3.58 -5.99
N GLY A 34 13.14 -4.09 -5.48
CA GLY A 34 13.07 -5.41 -4.84
C GLY A 34 13.42 -6.54 -5.81
N GLN A 35 12.87 -6.50 -7.02
CA GLN A 35 13.21 -7.44 -8.09
C GLN A 35 14.71 -7.40 -8.39
N HIS A 36 15.28 -6.21 -8.60
CA HIS A 36 16.71 -6.07 -8.83
C HIS A 36 17.56 -6.59 -7.66
N TYR A 37 17.18 -6.27 -6.42
CA TYR A 37 17.89 -6.72 -5.23
C TYR A 37 17.91 -8.26 -5.10
N TYR A 38 16.77 -8.92 -5.27
CA TYR A 38 16.68 -10.38 -5.12
C TYR A 38 17.20 -11.17 -6.33
N LEU A 39 17.25 -10.56 -7.51
CA LEU A 39 17.78 -11.21 -8.71
C LEU A 39 19.28 -10.98 -8.88
N THR A 40 19.78 -9.79 -8.55
CA THR A 40 21.16 -9.37 -8.84
C THR A 40 22.07 -9.39 -7.61
N LEU A 41 21.58 -9.03 -6.42
CA LEU A 41 22.43 -8.87 -5.24
C LEU A 41 22.29 -10.02 -4.24
N ARG A 42 21.10 -10.63 -4.13
CA ARG A 42 20.81 -11.67 -3.14
C ARG A 42 20.50 -13.01 -3.79
N HIS A 43 21.56 -13.77 -4.09
CA HIS A 43 21.46 -15.10 -4.73
C HIS A 43 21.00 -16.25 -3.80
N SER A 44 20.69 -15.98 -2.53
CA SER A 44 20.28 -16.99 -1.56
C SER A 44 18.82 -17.45 -1.69
N VAL A 45 18.02 -16.81 -2.55
CA VAL A 45 16.57 -17.04 -2.62
C VAL A 45 16.23 -17.99 -3.77
N LYS A 46 15.57 -19.12 -3.42
CA LYS A 46 15.03 -20.05 -4.42
C LYS A 46 13.96 -19.34 -5.27
N LYS A 47 13.93 -19.65 -6.57
CA LYS A 47 13.03 -19.01 -7.55
C LYS A 47 11.55 -19.00 -7.12
N GLN A 48 11.07 -20.07 -6.49
CA GLN A 48 9.70 -20.20 -5.98
C GLN A 48 9.35 -19.16 -4.89
N ASN A 49 10.34 -18.70 -4.13
CA ASN A 49 10.15 -17.76 -3.01
C ASN A 49 10.50 -16.32 -3.38
N LEU A 50 10.80 -16.01 -4.65
CA LEU A 50 11.18 -14.66 -5.06
C LEU A 50 10.01 -13.69 -4.95
N GLU A 51 8.86 -14.03 -5.52
CA GLU A 51 7.67 -13.17 -5.50
C GLU A 51 7.22 -12.77 -4.08
N PRO A 52 7.05 -13.70 -3.11
CA PRO A 52 6.66 -13.31 -1.76
C PRO A 52 7.73 -12.44 -1.07
N GLN A 53 9.03 -12.67 -1.34
CA GLN A 53 10.10 -11.87 -0.74
C GLN A 53 10.19 -10.46 -1.34
N ILE A 54 10.01 -10.33 -2.65
CA ILE A 54 9.91 -9.04 -3.35
C ILE A 54 8.68 -8.27 -2.84
N ARG A 55 7.55 -8.96 -2.67
CA ARG A 55 6.33 -8.36 -2.13
C ARG A 55 6.53 -7.85 -0.71
N GLN A 56 7.10 -8.66 0.18
CA GLN A 56 7.41 -8.25 1.56
C GLN A 56 8.38 -7.06 1.58
N TYR A 57 9.41 -7.06 0.73
CA TYR A 57 10.34 -5.95 0.60
C TYR A 57 9.62 -4.67 0.16
N THR A 58 8.77 -4.77 -0.86
CA THR A 58 7.97 -3.65 -1.37
C THR A 58 7.06 -3.10 -0.27
N GLU A 59 6.32 -3.98 0.43
CA GLU A 59 5.40 -3.59 1.49
C GLU A 59 6.12 -2.91 2.66
N LYS A 60 7.31 -3.40 3.07
CA LYS A 60 8.11 -2.79 4.14
C LYS A 60 8.57 -1.38 3.77
N ASN A 61 9.15 -1.22 2.59
CA ASN A 61 9.67 0.07 2.14
C ASN A 61 8.55 1.09 1.85
N LEU A 62 7.43 0.62 1.28
CA LEU A 62 6.27 1.46 1.03
C LEU A 62 5.62 1.95 2.33
N ARG A 63 5.57 1.11 3.38
CA ARG A 63 5.13 1.55 4.72
C ARG A 63 6.06 2.60 5.31
N ALA A 64 7.37 2.36 5.29
CA ALA A 64 8.35 3.32 5.80
C ALA A 64 8.27 4.66 5.06
N TRP A 65 8.19 4.63 3.72
CA TRP A 65 7.99 5.82 2.91
C TRP A 65 6.68 6.55 3.24
N SER A 66 5.58 5.81 3.39
CA SER A 66 4.28 6.39 3.76
C SER A 66 4.34 7.05 5.14
N GLU A 67 5.06 6.46 6.09
CA GLU A 67 5.27 7.05 7.42
C GLU A 67 6.10 8.33 7.34
N GLU A 68 7.17 8.35 6.54
CA GLU A 68 8.01 9.55 6.35
C GLU A 68 7.23 10.69 5.68
N GLN A 69 6.46 10.40 4.63
CA GLN A 69 5.58 11.38 3.97
C GLN A 69 4.53 11.96 4.92
N ASN A 70 4.05 11.12 5.85
CA ASN A 70 3.05 11.54 6.83
C ASN A 70 3.67 12.26 8.03
N LYS A 71 4.96 12.09 8.34
CA LYS A 71 5.62 12.61 9.55
C LYS A 71 5.39 14.10 9.81
N ASN A 72 5.40 14.93 8.76
CA ASN A 72 5.17 16.37 8.84
C ASN A 72 3.74 16.81 8.48
N SER A 73 2.85 15.87 8.15
CA SER A 73 1.48 16.18 7.77
C SER A 73 0.62 16.46 9.00
N PHE A 74 -0.16 17.55 8.97
CA PHE A 74 -1.16 17.86 10.00
C PHE A 74 -2.11 16.68 10.28
N ARG A 75 -2.50 15.98 9.20
CA ARG A 75 -3.30 14.76 9.25
C ARG A 75 -2.63 13.67 10.10
N ALA A 76 -1.33 13.47 10.01
CA ALA A 76 -0.66 12.43 10.80
C ALA A 76 -0.62 12.77 12.29
N LYS A 77 -0.49 14.05 12.66
CA LYS A 77 -0.57 14.49 14.06
C LYS A 77 -1.98 14.25 14.63
N LEU A 78 -3.03 14.50 13.85
CA LEU A 78 -4.42 14.29 14.25
C LEU A 78 -4.80 12.79 14.33
N PHE A 79 -4.38 11.99 13.35
CA PHE A 79 -4.80 10.59 13.24
C PHE A 79 -3.88 9.59 13.93
N LYS A 80 -2.64 9.96 14.31
CA LYS A 80 -1.72 9.09 15.08
C LYS A 80 -2.36 8.47 16.33
N PRO A 81 -2.99 9.24 17.23
CA PRO A 81 -3.59 8.66 18.45
C PRO A 81 -4.80 7.77 18.17
N ILE A 82 -5.48 7.94 17.03
CA ILE A 82 -6.71 7.21 16.68
C ILE A 82 -6.39 5.92 15.91
N ARG A 83 -5.17 5.76 15.38
CA ARG A 83 -4.71 4.55 14.68
C ARG A 83 -5.12 3.23 15.35
N PRO A 84 -4.89 2.99 16.67
CA PRO A 84 -5.23 1.69 17.28
C PRO A 84 -6.73 1.36 17.21
N PHE A 85 -7.60 2.37 17.28
CA PHE A 85 -9.04 2.18 17.15
C PHE A 85 -9.43 1.85 15.71
N VAL A 86 -8.87 2.58 14.74
CA VAL A 86 -9.11 2.33 13.31
C VAL A 86 -8.63 0.93 12.92
N GLU A 87 -7.47 0.49 13.41
CA GLU A 87 -6.96 -0.87 13.16
C GLU A 87 -7.85 -1.95 13.75
N ARG A 88 -8.38 -1.74 14.96
CA ARG A 88 -9.35 -2.65 15.59
C ARG A 88 -10.63 -2.76 14.75
N MET A 89 -11.16 -1.63 14.28
CA MET A 89 -12.33 -1.62 13.40
C MET A 89 -12.05 -2.31 12.07
N ALA A 90 -10.89 -2.04 11.46
CA ALA A 90 -10.49 -2.68 10.20
C ALA A 90 -10.38 -4.20 10.34
N LYS A 91 -9.77 -4.70 11.43
CA LYS A 91 -9.71 -6.14 11.74
C LYS A 91 -11.10 -6.74 11.91
N TRP A 92 -11.98 -6.04 12.63
CA TRP A 92 -13.36 -6.49 12.83
C TRP A 92 -14.14 -6.56 11.51
N LEU A 93 -14.05 -5.53 10.67
CA LEU A 93 -14.68 -5.48 9.35
C LEU A 93 -14.16 -6.57 8.42
N ASN A 94 -12.84 -6.79 8.36
CA ASN A 94 -12.25 -7.87 7.57
C ASN A 94 -12.73 -9.25 8.04
N LYS A 95 -12.84 -9.45 9.37
CA LYS A 95 -13.39 -10.70 9.94
C LYS A 95 -14.86 -10.91 9.52
N LYS A 96 -15.66 -9.84 9.49
CA LYS A 96 -17.06 -9.89 9.03
C LYS A 96 -17.15 -10.18 7.54
N ALA A 97 -16.33 -9.53 6.71
CA ALA A 97 -16.29 -9.74 5.26
C ALA A 97 -15.85 -11.17 4.90
N ALA A 98 -14.81 -11.70 5.56
CA ALA A 98 -14.35 -13.07 5.34
C ALA A 98 -15.41 -14.11 5.74
N LYS A 99 -16.19 -13.86 6.81
CA LYS A 99 -17.32 -14.71 7.18
C LYS A 99 -18.46 -14.66 6.14
N ALA A 100 -18.76 -13.48 5.62
CA ALA A 100 -19.78 -13.32 4.58
C ALA A 100 -19.38 -14.01 3.26
N GLN A 101 -18.08 -13.97 2.89
CA GLN A 101 -17.58 -14.67 1.71
C GLN A 101 -17.58 -16.19 1.85
N LYS A 102 -17.36 -16.72 3.05
CA LYS A 102 -17.43 -18.18 3.33
C LYS A 102 -18.86 -18.71 3.47
N SER A 103 -19.83 -17.81 3.62
CA SER A 103 -21.25 -18.14 3.73
C SER A 103 -21.98 -18.11 2.38
N LYS A 104 -21.30 -17.68 1.31
CA LYS A 104 -21.70 -17.85 -0.08
C LYS A 104 -20.99 -19.07 -0.65
#